data_AF-Q7JNQ8-F1
#
_entry.id   AF-Q7JNQ8-F1
#
_cell.length_a   1.000
_cell.length_b   1.000
_cell.length_c   1.000
_cell.angle_alpha   90.00
_cell.angle_beta   90.00
_cell.angle_gamma   90.00
#
_symmetry.space_group_name_H-M   'P 1'
#
loop_
_entity.id
_entity.type
_entity.pdbx_description
1 polymer ?
#
loop_
_entity_poly.entity_id
_entity_poly.type
_entity_poly.pdbx_seq_one_letter_code
_entity_poly.pdbx_strand_id
1 'polypeptide(L)'
;MRCFVLAVLTVGVYASNDDLWHQWKRIYNKEYNGADDEHRRNIWGKNVKHIQEHNLRHDLGLVTYKLGLNQFTDLTFEEFKAKYLIEIPRSSELLSRGIPFKANKLAVPESIDWRDYYYVTEVKNQGQCGSCWAFSTTGAVEGQFRKNERASASFSEQQLVDCPRDLGNYGCGGGYMENAYEYLKHNGLETESYYPYQAVEGPCQYDGRLAYAKVTGYYTVHSGDEIELKNLVGTEGPAAVALDADSDFMMYQSGIYQSQTCLPDRLTHAVLAVGYGSQDGTDYWIVKNSWGTWWGEDGYIRFARNRGNMCGIASLASVPMVARFP
;
A
#
# COMPACT_ATOMS: atom_id res chain seq x y z
N MET A 1 -0.55 34.07 -4.61
CA MET A 1 0.90 34.36 -4.72
C MET A 1 1.58 33.13 -5.30
N ARG A 2 2.03 33.24 -6.55
CA ARG A 2 2.93 32.38 -7.35
C ARG A 2 3.01 30.87 -7.05
N CYS A 3 2.34 30.09 -7.91
CA CYS A 3 2.67 28.71 -8.23
C CYS A 3 4.13 28.60 -8.73
N PHE A 4 4.91 27.70 -8.14
CA PHE A 4 6.13 27.19 -8.74
C PHE A 4 5.79 25.87 -9.44
N VAL A 5 5.48 25.95 -10.73
CA VAL A 5 5.56 24.79 -11.63
C VAL A 5 7.05 24.60 -11.93
N LEU A 6 7.66 23.58 -11.35
CA LEU A 6 9.00 23.16 -11.74
C LEU A 6 8.87 22.38 -13.05
N ALA A 7 8.91 23.11 -14.16
CA ALA A 7 9.20 22.51 -15.46
C ALA A 7 10.65 22.00 -15.40
N VAL A 8 10.81 20.68 -15.38
CA VAL A 8 12.13 20.05 -15.53
C VAL A 8 12.59 20.29 -16.96
N LEU A 9 13.37 21.36 -17.12
CA LEU A 9 14.14 21.64 -18.32
C LEU A 9 15.11 20.47 -18.54
N THR A 10 15.02 19.89 -19.72
CA THR A 10 16.00 18.97 -20.29
C THR A 10 17.36 19.69 -20.39
N VAL A 11 18.18 19.57 -19.35
CA VAL A 11 19.60 19.85 -19.43
C VAL A 11 20.31 18.51 -19.35
N GLY A 12 20.76 18.04 -20.52
CA GLY A 12 21.74 16.97 -20.60
C GLY A 12 23.06 17.44 -19.99
N VAL A 13 23.17 17.33 -18.67
CA VAL A 13 24.45 17.27 -17.99
C VAL A 13 24.71 15.79 -17.75
N TYR A 14 25.81 15.27 -18.27
CA TYR A 14 26.39 14.00 -17.84
C TYR A 14 26.79 14.16 -16.37
N ALA A 15 25.82 14.17 -15.45
CA ALA A 15 26.09 14.02 -14.04
C ALA A 15 26.82 12.68 -13.90
N SER A 16 28.02 12.71 -13.30
CA SER A 16 28.71 11.47 -13.02
C SER A 16 27.84 10.61 -12.09
N ASN A 17 28.01 9.29 -12.10
CA ASN A 17 27.32 8.43 -11.14
C ASN A 17 27.61 8.85 -9.68
N ASP A 18 28.74 9.52 -9.43
CA ASP A 18 29.08 10.09 -8.12
C ASP A 18 28.18 11.28 -7.75
N ASP A 19 27.97 12.21 -8.67
CA ASP A 19 27.09 13.36 -8.44
C ASP A 19 25.65 12.92 -8.15
N LEU A 20 25.16 11.93 -8.90
CA LEU A 20 23.82 11.35 -8.72
C LEU A 20 23.70 10.61 -7.38
N TRP A 21 24.72 9.85 -6.97
CA TRP A 21 24.74 9.18 -5.67
C TRP A 21 24.64 10.19 -4.51
N HIS A 22 25.46 11.24 -4.53
CA HIS A 22 25.43 12.28 -3.49
C HIS A 22 24.12 13.07 -3.49
N GLN A 23 23.56 13.36 -4.66
CA GLN A 23 22.26 14.02 -4.75
C GLN A 23 21.13 13.12 -4.20
N TRP A 24 21.11 11.85 -4.58
CA TRP A 24 20.14 10.87 -4.08
C TRP A 24 20.22 10.76 -2.54
N LYS A 25 21.43 10.66 -1.97
CA LYS A 25 21.60 10.65 -0.51
C LYS A 25 21.01 11.88 0.17
N ARG A 26 21.21 13.07 -0.40
CA ARG A 26 20.64 14.32 0.14
C ARG A 26 19.11 14.34 0.07
N ILE A 27 18.53 13.88 -1.04
CA ILE A 27 17.07 13.84 -1.23
C ILE A 27 16.42 12.91 -0.19
N TYR A 28 17.01 11.74 0.05
CA TYR A 28 16.45 10.72 0.94
C TYR A 28 17.06 10.72 2.35
N ASN A 29 17.81 11.76 2.70
CA ASN A 29 18.48 11.94 3.99
C ASN A 29 19.27 10.69 4.44
N LYS A 30 20.11 10.16 3.56
CA LYS A 30 20.90 8.94 3.77
C LYS A 30 22.32 9.29 4.20
N GLU A 31 22.73 8.71 5.32
CA GLU A 31 24.07 8.85 5.89
C GLU A 31 24.66 7.46 6.15
N TYR A 32 25.90 7.25 5.71
CA TYR A 32 26.64 6.00 5.89
C TYR A 32 28.08 6.31 6.27
N ASN A 33 28.72 5.39 6.99
CA ASN A 33 30.15 5.49 7.32
C ASN A 33 31.00 4.66 6.36
N GLY A 34 32.27 5.03 6.18
CA GLY A 34 33.33 4.29 5.47
C GLY A 34 32.87 3.18 4.52
N ALA A 35 32.99 1.92 4.98
CA ALA A 35 32.70 0.72 4.19
C ALA A 35 31.21 0.54 3.84
N ASP A 36 30.29 1.04 4.68
CA ASP A 36 28.86 0.98 4.41
C ASP A 36 28.48 1.88 3.23
N ASP A 37 29.14 3.05 3.06
CA ASP A 37 28.87 3.94 1.92
C ASP A 37 29.22 3.28 0.58
N GLU A 38 30.38 2.62 0.51
CA GLU A 38 30.80 1.91 -0.69
C GLU A 38 29.87 0.74 -1.01
N HIS A 39 29.49 -0.04 0.01
CA HIS A 39 28.55 -1.14 -0.16
C HIS A 39 27.18 -0.66 -0.66
N ARG A 40 26.61 0.38 -0.04
CA ARG A 40 25.32 0.97 -0.42
C ARG A 40 25.36 1.60 -1.80
N ARG A 41 26.46 2.29 -2.16
CA ARG A 41 26.68 2.84 -3.50
C ARG A 41 26.72 1.74 -4.56
N ASN A 42 27.32 0.59 -4.27
CA ASN A 42 27.37 -0.54 -5.19
C ASN A 42 25.98 -1.16 -5.44
N ILE A 43 25.15 -1.30 -4.39
CA ILE A 43 23.76 -1.74 -4.54
C ILE A 43 22.96 -0.72 -5.36
N TRP A 44 23.08 0.56 -4.99
CA TRP A 44 22.42 1.66 -5.69
C TRP A 44 22.77 1.68 -7.17
N GLY A 45 24.05 1.53 -7.53
CA GLY A 45 24.50 1.50 -8.93
C GLY A 45 23.91 0.33 -9.72
N LYS A 46 23.75 -0.85 -9.09
CA LYS A 46 23.09 -2.00 -9.74
C LYS A 46 21.61 -1.73 -9.99
N ASN A 47 20.90 -1.17 -9.02
CA ASN A 47 19.49 -0.83 -9.14
C ASN A 47 19.27 0.29 -10.18
N VAL A 48 20.13 1.31 -10.22
CA VAL A 48 20.11 2.38 -11.25
C VAL A 48 20.27 1.79 -12.64
N LYS A 49 21.20 0.86 -12.83
CA LYS A 49 21.38 0.18 -14.12
C LYS A 49 20.12 -0.59 -14.54
N HIS A 50 19.51 -1.34 -13.63
CA HIS A 50 18.24 -2.05 -13.88
C HIS A 50 17.12 -1.08 -14.26
N ILE A 51 16.97 0.02 -13.53
CA ILE A 51 15.99 1.08 -13.83
C ILE A 51 16.19 1.63 -15.25
N GLN A 52 17.43 1.92 -15.65
CA GLN A 52 17.75 2.42 -16.99
C GLN A 52 17.40 1.39 -18.08
N GLU A 53 17.79 0.13 -17.90
CA GLU A 53 17.49 -0.94 -18.85
C GLU A 53 15.98 -1.20 -18.98
N HIS A 54 15.24 -1.19 -17.87
CA HIS A 54 13.79 -1.32 -17.86
C HIS A 54 13.11 -0.14 -18.57
N ASN A 55 13.52 1.10 -18.27
CA ASN A 55 12.91 2.28 -18.85
C ASN A 55 13.18 2.41 -20.36
N LEU A 56 14.31 1.91 -20.86
CA LEU A 56 14.55 1.77 -22.31
C LEU A 56 13.52 0.82 -22.96
N ARG A 57 13.17 -0.28 -22.30
CA ARG A 57 12.12 -1.20 -22.77
C ARG A 57 10.75 -0.52 -22.76
N HIS A 58 10.46 0.31 -21.76
CA HIS A 58 9.23 1.10 -21.73
C HIS A 58 9.16 2.06 -22.92
N ASP A 59 10.22 2.82 -23.19
CA ASP A 59 10.25 3.80 -24.29
C ASP A 59 10.14 3.12 -25.68
N LEU A 60 10.48 1.83 -25.77
CA LEU A 60 10.23 0.96 -26.94
C LEU A 60 8.84 0.30 -26.95
N GLY A 61 7.99 0.55 -25.95
CA GLY A 61 6.64 -0.02 -25.83
C GLY A 61 6.60 -1.50 -25.43
N LEU A 62 7.69 -2.05 -24.88
CA LEU A 62 7.79 -3.46 -24.51
C LEU A 62 7.26 -3.77 -23.10
N VAL A 63 7.09 -2.76 -22.27
CA VAL A 63 6.50 -2.81 -20.92
C VAL A 63 5.64 -1.57 -20.69
N THR A 64 4.71 -1.62 -19.74
CA THR A 64 3.66 -0.60 -19.53
C THR A 64 3.89 0.32 -18.33
N TYR A 65 5.04 0.19 -17.65
CA TYR A 65 5.40 0.99 -16.49
C TYR A 65 6.88 1.40 -16.53
N LYS A 66 7.22 2.41 -15.73
CA LYS A 66 8.58 2.87 -15.50
C LYS A 66 9.01 2.58 -14.07
N LEU A 67 10.28 2.30 -13.92
CA LEU A 67 10.97 2.26 -12.62
C LEU A 67 11.66 3.61 -12.36
N GLY A 68 11.93 3.90 -11.10
CA GLY A 68 12.55 5.16 -10.69
C GLY A 68 13.37 5.05 -9.43
N LEU A 69 14.18 6.08 -9.19
CA LEU A 69 14.92 6.22 -7.94
C LEU A 69 13.95 6.59 -6.82
N ASN A 70 14.03 5.87 -5.71
CA ASN A 70 13.25 6.13 -4.50
C ASN A 70 14.13 5.87 -3.26
N GLN A 71 13.54 5.96 -2.07
CA GLN A 71 14.27 5.77 -0.81
C GLN A 71 14.82 4.35 -0.59
N PHE A 72 14.45 3.38 -1.44
CA PHE A 72 14.85 1.98 -1.36
C PHE A 72 15.96 1.62 -2.36
N THR A 73 16.40 2.55 -3.21
CA THR A 73 17.36 2.25 -4.27
C THR A 73 18.73 1.74 -3.75
N ASP A 74 19.09 2.00 -2.49
CA ASP A 74 20.30 1.46 -1.83
C ASP A 74 20.11 0.08 -1.18
N LEU A 75 18.95 -0.55 -1.34
CA LEU A 75 18.63 -1.86 -0.79
C LEU A 75 18.63 -2.93 -1.88
N THR A 76 19.14 -4.10 -1.54
CA THR A 76 18.81 -5.31 -2.30
C THR A 76 17.36 -5.69 -2.03
N PHE A 77 16.74 -6.42 -2.96
CA PHE A 77 15.37 -6.89 -2.75
C PHE A 77 15.25 -7.82 -1.52
N GLU A 78 16.27 -8.62 -1.20
CA GLU A 78 16.28 -9.45 0.01
C GLU A 78 16.31 -8.61 1.30
N GLU A 79 17.11 -7.55 1.34
CA GLU A 79 17.10 -6.61 2.47
C GLU A 79 15.77 -5.87 2.59
N PHE A 80 15.18 -5.51 1.45
CA PHE A 80 13.86 -4.87 1.41
C PHE A 80 12.77 -5.82 1.93
N LYS A 81 12.74 -7.05 1.41
CA LYS A 81 11.82 -8.09 1.83
C LYS A 81 11.90 -8.34 3.32
N ALA A 82 13.11 -8.47 3.88
CA ALA A 82 13.31 -8.73 5.30
C ALA A 82 12.85 -7.59 6.22
N LYS A 83 12.69 -6.36 5.70
CA LYS A 83 12.37 -5.17 6.50
C LYS A 83 10.94 -4.65 6.31
N TYR A 84 10.40 -4.75 5.09
CA TYR A 84 9.16 -4.09 4.69
C TYR A 84 8.05 -5.06 4.27
N LEU A 85 8.41 -6.30 3.95
CA LEU A 85 7.47 -7.33 3.52
C LEU A 85 7.30 -8.38 4.61
N ILE A 86 6.12 -8.98 4.67
CA ILE A 86 5.79 -10.05 5.61
C ILE A 86 5.10 -11.13 4.80
N GLU A 87 5.41 -12.40 5.02
CA GLU A 87 4.58 -13.43 4.41
C GLU A 87 3.20 -13.35 5.05
N ILE A 88 2.16 -13.22 4.21
CA ILE A 88 0.76 -13.24 4.59
C ILE A 88 0.26 -14.62 4.15
N PRO A 89 0.35 -15.65 5.00
CA PRO A 89 -0.11 -17.00 4.68
C PRO A 89 -1.44 -17.02 3.97
N ARG A 90 -1.44 -17.64 2.79
CA ARG A 90 -2.67 -17.93 2.03
C ARG A 90 -3.41 -19.01 2.78
N SER A 91 -4.40 -18.64 3.56
CA SER A 91 -5.03 -19.61 4.42
C SER A 91 -6.10 -20.37 3.66
N SER A 92 -5.88 -21.66 3.46
CA SER A 92 -6.95 -22.65 3.56
C SER A 92 -7.49 -22.78 5.01
N GLU A 93 -6.97 -21.98 5.96
CA GLU A 93 -7.26 -22.01 7.40
C GLU A 93 -8.01 -20.79 7.98
N LEU A 94 -8.20 -19.68 7.24
CA LEU A 94 -9.15 -18.64 7.65
C LEU A 94 -10.54 -19.15 7.29
N LEU A 95 -11.24 -19.69 8.28
CA LEU A 95 -12.67 -19.47 8.38
C LEU A 95 -12.85 -17.96 8.51
N SER A 96 -12.81 -17.24 7.38
CA SER A 96 -13.01 -15.80 7.38
C SER A 96 -14.33 -15.55 8.10
N ARG A 97 -14.27 -14.78 9.18
CA ARG A 97 -15.43 -14.40 9.99
C ARG A 97 -16.20 -13.25 9.32
N GLY A 98 -15.74 -12.82 8.15
CA GLY A 98 -16.38 -11.83 7.30
C GLY A 98 -17.53 -12.43 6.49
N ILE A 99 -18.19 -11.55 5.76
CA ILE A 99 -19.30 -11.89 4.88
C ILE A 99 -18.73 -11.98 3.46
N PRO A 100 -18.70 -13.18 2.82
CA PRO A 100 -18.22 -13.30 1.45
C PRO A 100 -19.04 -12.40 0.53
N PHE A 101 -18.37 -11.49 -0.16
CA PHE A 101 -19.01 -10.57 -1.09
C PHE A 101 -19.24 -11.31 -2.41
N LYS A 102 -20.50 -11.64 -2.69
CA LYS A 102 -20.85 -12.26 -3.96
C LYS A 102 -21.12 -11.18 -5.00
N ALA A 103 -20.54 -11.34 -6.19
CA ALA A 103 -20.90 -10.51 -7.33
C ALA A 103 -22.39 -10.69 -7.65
N ASN A 104 -23.22 -9.77 -7.15
CA ASN A 104 -24.52 -9.52 -7.76
C ASN A 104 -24.28 -8.73 -9.06
N LYS A 105 -25.18 -8.82 -10.04
CA LYS A 105 -25.17 -7.98 -11.27
C LYS A 105 -25.44 -6.50 -10.93
N LEU A 106 -24.73 -5.96 -9.96
CA LEU A 106 -24.78 -4.58 -9.53
C LEU A 106 -24.12 -3.75 -10.62
N ALA A 107 -24.83 -2.74 -11.11
CA ALA A 107 -24.24 -1.75 -12.00
C ALA A 107 -23.30 -0.87 -11.17
N VAL A 108 -22.01 -1.22 -11.14
CA VAL A 108 -20.95 -0.33 -10.66
C VAL A 108 -20.43 0.53 -11.81
N PRO A 109 -19.88 1.72 -11.53
CA PRO A 109 -19.25 2.56 -12.56
C PRO A 109 -18.16 1.79 -13.33
N GLU A 110 -17.89 2.19 -14.57
CA GLU A 110 -16.76 1.60 -15.31
C GLU A 110 -15.40 2.03 -14.77
N SER A 111 -15.34 3.24 -14.22
CA SER A 111 -14.19 3.79 -13.51
C SER A 111 -14.64 4.50 -12.25
N ILE A 112 -13.88 4.36 -11.17
CA ILE A 112 -14.10 5.09 -9.93
C ILE A 112 -12.76 5.40 -9.28
N ASP A 113 -12.67 6.58 -8.68
CA ASP A 113 -11.54 6.98 -7.85
C ASP A 113 -12.08 7.59 -6.56
N TRP A 114 -11.95 6.88 -5.44
CA TRP A 114 -12.49 7.35 -4.16
C TRP A 114 -11.76 8.58 -3.60
N ARG A 115 -10.62 8.97 -4.19
CA ARG A 115 -9.95 10.24 -3.89
C ARG A 115 -10.81 11.44 -4.31
N ASP A 116 -11.52 11.34 -5.43
CA ASP A 116 -12.42 12.40 -5.93
C ASP A 116 -13.63 12.62 -5.01
N TYR A 117 -13.94 11.65 -4.17
CA TYR A 117 -15.03 11.70 -3.19
C TYR A 117 -14.53 11.97 -1.75
N TYR A 118 -13.24 12.26 -1.58
CA TYR A 118 -12.60 12.54 -0.29
C TYR A 118 -12.67 11.38 0.71
N TYR A 119 -12.80 10.13 0.24
CA TYR A 119 -12.85 8.92 1.08
C TYR A 119 -11.46 8.30 1.29
N VAL A 120 -10.40 9.00 0.91
CA VAL A 120 -9.01 8.54 1.03
C VAL A 120 -8.20 9.64 1.70
N THR A 121 -7.52 9.31 2.78
CA THR A 121 -6.57 10.20 3.48
C THR A 121 -5.27 10.37 2.70
N GLU A 122 -4.42 11.28 3.14
CA GLU A 122 -3.04 11.40 2.67
C GLU A 122 -2.26 10.09 2.72
N VAL A 123 -1.27 9.94 1.84
CA VAL A 123 -0.35 8.79 1.88
C VAL A 123 0.54 8.91 3.11
N LYS A 124 0.54 7.86 3.94
CA LYS A 124 1.39 7.73 5.12
C LYS A 124 2.66 6.92 4.82
N ASN A 125 3.53 6.74 5.82
CA ASN A 125 4.76 5.99 5.68
C ASN A 125 4.98 5.04 6.87
N GLN A 126 5.00 3.74 6.61
CA GLN A 126 5.18 2.70 7.63
C GLN A 126 6.59 2.65 8.21
N GLY A 127 7.59 3.26 7.55
CA GLY A 127 8.98 3.18 7.98
C GLY A 127 9.50 1.74 8.01
N GLN A 128 10.47 1.46 8.88
CA GLN A 128 11.13 0.15 8.99
C GLN A 128 10.36 -0.83 9.89
N CYS A 129 9.06 -0.96 9.65
CA CYS A 129 8.15 -1.81 10.41
C CYS A 129 7.22 -2.54 9.42
N GLY A 130 7.05 -3.86 9.59
CA GLY A 130 6.15 -4.70 8.78
C GLY A 130 4.67 -4.49 9.12
N SER A 131 4.24 -3.24 9.25
CA SER A 131 2.89 -2.82 9.67
C SER A 131 1.97 -2.44 8.51
N CYS A 132 2.30 -2.81 7.26
CA CYS A 132 1.48 -2.51 6.09
C CYS A 132 0.01 -2.95 6.25
N TRP A 133 -0.22 -4.06 6.96
CA TRP A 133 -1.54 -4.54 7.34
C TRP A 133 -2.33 -3.53 8.20
N ALA A 134 -1.66 -2.81 9.10
CA ALA A 134 -2.29 -1.77 9.92
C ALA A 134 -2.69 -0.57 9.06
N PHE A 135 -1.82 -0.12 8.15
CA PHE A 135 -2.12 0.97 7.21
C PHE A 135 -3.25 0.62 6.22
N SER A 136 -3.29 -0.63 5.74
CA SER A 136 -4.37 -1.13 4.89
C SER A 136 -5.70 -1.15 5.67
N THR A 137 -5.66 -1.58 6.93
CA THR A 137 -6.82 -1.58 7.85
C THR A 137 -7.33 -0.16 8.10
N THR A 138 -6.47 0.76 8.55
CA THR A 138 -6.88 2.13 8.85
C THR A 138 -7.40 2.82 7.61
N GLY A 139 -6.74 2.69 6.46
CA GLY A 139 -7.19 3.27 5.20
C GLY A 139 -8.60 2.83 4.78
N ALA A 140 -8.94 1.55 4.98
CA ALA A 140 -10.28 1.04 4.71
C ALA A 140 -11.32 1.56 5.73
N VAL A 141 -10.95 1.60 7.02
CA VAL A 141 -11.81 2.16 8.09
C VAL A 141 -12.06 3.66 7.88
N GLU A 142 -11.04 4.42 7.49
CA GLU A 142 -11.12 5.86 7.17
C GLU A 142 -12.11 6.12 6.03
N GLY A 143 -12.03 5.34 4.95
CA GLY A 143 -12.94 5.50 3.81
C GLY A 143 -14.40 5.24 4.20
N GLN A 144 -14.65 4.20 5.00
CA GLN A 144 -15.99 3.86 5.48
C GLN A 144 -16.51 4.87 6.49
N PHE A 145 -15.66 5.34 7.40
CA PHE A 145 -16.03 6.38 8.36
C PHE A 145 -16.41 7.69 7.65
N ARG A 146 -15.63 8.10 6.64
CA ARG A 146 -15.93 9.28 5.82
C ARG A 146 -17.25 9.13 5.06
N LYS A 147 -17.49 7.95 4.47
CA LYS A 147 -18.74 7.61 3.78
C LYS A 147 -19.96 7.68 4.71
N ASN A 148 -19.87 7.08 5.90
CA ASN A 148 -21.01 6.88 6.80
C ASN A 148 -21.28 8.09 7.69
N GLU A 149 -20.25 8.66 8.29
CA GLU A 149 -20.36 9.74 9.30
C GLU A 149 -20.20 11.13 8.68
N ARG A 150 -19.79 11.22 7.40
CA ARG A 150 -19.47 12.48 6.72
C ARG A 150 -18.43 13.32 7.47
N ALA A 151 -17.53 12.65 8.18
CA ALA A 151 -16.51 13.25 9.02
C ALA A 151 -15.12 12.77 8.59
N SER A 152 -14.15 13.68 8.66
CA SER A 152 -12.75 13.39 8.36
C SER A 152 -12.04 12.95 9.63
N ALA A 153 -11.47 11.75 9.61
CA ALA A 153 -10.55 11.26 10.62
C ALA A 153 -9.33 10.61 9.93
N SER A 154 -8.19 10.65 10.62
CA SER A 154 -7.00 9.84 10.34
C SER A 154 -6.85 8.91 11.53
N PHE A 155 -6.85 7.60 11.30
CA PHE A 155 -6.88 6.61 12.38
C PHE A 155 -5.50 6.08 12.72
N SER A 156 -5.34 5.65 13.97
CA SER A 156 -4.05 5.23 14.51
C SER A 156 -3.64 3.83 14.03
N GLU A 157 -2.59 3.76 13.22
CA GLU A 157 -1.94 2.47 12.95
C GLU A 157 -1.23 1.91 14.18
N GLN A 158 -0.71 2.77 15.07
CA GLN A 158 0.09 2.35 16.22
C GLN A 158 -0.70 1.52 17.23
N GLN A 159 -1.93 1.92 17.52
CA GLN A 159 -2.87 1.12 18.31
C GLN A 159 -3.01 -0.30 17.74
N LEU A 160 -3.11 -0.43 16.42
CA LEU A 160 -3.17 -1.74 15.77
C LEU A 160 -1.83 -2.47 15.84
N VAL A 161 -0.69 -1.79 15.74
CA VAL A 161 0.63 -2.42 15.94
C VAL A 161 0.78 -2.99 17.36
N ASP A 162 0.26 -2.29 18.37
CA ASP A 162 0.56 -2.59 19.78
C ASP A 162 -0.45 -3.54 20.45
N CYS A 163 -1.73 -3.51 20.06
CA CYS A 163 -2.83 -4.08 20.85
C CYS A 163 -3.36 -5.49 20.47
N PRO A 164 -3.62 -5.83 19.19
CA PRO A 164 -4.31 -7.05 18.79
C PRO A 164 -3.42 -8.30 18.74
N ARG A 165 -2.45 -8.45 19.64
CA ARG A 165 -1.53 -9.62 19.66
C ARG A 165 -2.25 -10.93 19.90
N ASP A 166 -3.22 -10.93 20.82
CA ASP A 166 -4.00 -12.12 21.16
C ASP A 166 -4.93 -12.58 20.01
N LEU A 167 -5.10 -11.75 18.98
CA LEU A 167 -5.87 -12.04 17.77
C LEU A 167 -4.98 -12.41 16.58
N GLY A 168 -3.68 -12.64 16.79
CA GLY A 168 -2.76 -13.14 15.77
C GLY A 168 -2.12 -12.07 14.90
N ASN A 169 -2.09 -10.81 15.35
CA ASN A 169 -1.29 -9.74 14.74
C ASN A 169 -0.03 -9.48 15.57
N TYR A 170 1.14 -9.52 14.95
CA TYR A 170 2.44 -9.49 15.60
C TYR A 170 3.17 -8.16 15.38
N GLY A 171 2.44 -7.05 15.39
CA GLY A 171 3.01 -5.70 15.27
C GLY A 171 3.80 -5.48 13.98
N CYS A 172 5.08 -5.13 14.12
CA CYS A 172 6.03 -4.97 13.02
C CYS A 172 6.49 -6.30 12.44
N GLY A 173 6.28 -7.42 13.14
CA GLY A 173 6.47 -8.78 12.61
C GLY A 173 5.38 -9.23 11.63
N GLY A 174 4.32 -8.43 11.47
CA GLY A 174 3.26 -8.64 10.49
C GLY A 174 1.90 -8.97 11.08
N GLY A 175 0.88 -9.03 10.23
CA GLY A 175 -0.50 -9.22 10.65
C GLY A 175 -1.47 -9.22 9.48
N TYR A 176 -2.77 -9.31 9.82
CA TYR A 176 -3.89 -9.39 8.90
C TYR A 176 -4.90 -8.28 9.19
N MET A 177 -5.42 -7.70 8.11
CA MET A 177 -6.46 -6.68 8.19
C MET A 177 -7.74 -7.22 8.85
N GLU A 178 -8.10 -8.48 8.55
CA GLU A 178 -9.28 -9.12 9.15
C GLU A 178 -9.16 -9.32 10.67
N ASN A 179 -7.98 -9.70 11.18
CA ASN A 179 -7.74 -9.82 12.61
C ASN A 179 -7.83 -8.44 13.30
N ALA A 180 -7.38 -7.39 12.60
CA ALA A 180 -7.54 -6.02 13.06
C ALA A 180 -9.02 -5.62 13.13
N TYR A 181 -9.83 -6.02 12.15
CA TYR A 181 -11.28 -5.81 12.20
C TYR A 181 -11.95 -6.56 13.34
N GLU A 182 -11.53 -7.79 13.65
CA GLU A 182 -12.02 -8.55 14.81
C GLU A 182 -11.70 -7.84 16.13
N TYR A 183 -10.49 -7.29 16.27
CA TYR A 183 -10.15 -6.41 17.39
C TYR A 183 -11.09 -5.21 17.47
N LEU A 184 -11.32 -4.56 16.32
CA LEU A 184 -12.14 -3.35 16.23
C LEU A 184 -13.66 -3.58 16.38
N LYS A 185 -14.12 -4.83 16.46
CA LYS A 185 -15.49 -5.16 16.88
C LYS A 185 -15.70 -4.99 18.38
N HIS A 186 -14.65 -5.21 19.16
CA HIS A 186 -14.69 -5.19 20.63
C HIS A 186 -14.04 -3.93 21.21
N ASN A 187 -13.07 -3.37 20.49
CA ASN A 187 -12.33 -2.18 20.87
C ASN A 187 -12.58 -1.09 19.83
N GLY A 188 -12.68 0.17 20.26
CA GLY A 188 -12.76 1.26 19.30
C GLY A 188 -11.38 1.60 18.75
N LEU A 189 -11.36 2.26 17.59
CA LEU A 189 -10.15 2.79 16.97
C LEU A 189 -10.01 4.26 17.34
N GLU A 190 -8.86 4.60 17.90
CA GLU A 190 -8.44 5.96 18.19
C GLU A 190 -7.90 6.65 16.92
N THR A 191 -7.90 7.98 16.95
CA THR A 191 -7.30 8.77 15.87
C THR A 191 -5.78 8.82 15.99
N GLU A 192 -5.10 9.03 14.86
CA GLU A 192 -3.65 9.22 14.78
C GLU A 192 -3.13 10.31 15.74
N SER A 193 -3.91 11.35 16.01
CA SER A 193 -3.51 12.41 16.95
C SER A 193 -3.50 11.99 18.42
N TYR A 194 -4.28 10.97 18.80
CA TYR A 194 -4.34 10.47 20.18
C TYR A 194 -3.37 9.31 20.41
N TYR A 195 -3.12 8.50 19.37
CA TYR A 195 -2.15 7.40 19.41
C TYR A 195 -1.24 7.45 18.17
N PRO A 196 -0.21 8.31 18.15
CA PRO A 196 0.61 8.54 16.97
C PRO A 196 1.49 7.36 16.57
N TYR A 197 1.73 7.22 15.26
CA TYR A 197 2.61 6.21 14.69
C TYR A 197 4.09 6.42 15.04
N GLN A 198 4.74 5.34 15.50
CA GLN A 198 6.13 5.32 15.95
C GLN A 198 7.02 4.38 15.13
N ALA A 199 6.43 3.54 14.26
CA ALA A 199 7.15 2.52 13.49
C ALA A 199 7.97 1.53 14.34
N VAL A 200 7.61 1.37 15.61
CA VAL A 200 8.23 0.45 16.56
C VAL A 200 7.12 -0.12 17.43
N GLU A 201 7.23 -1.40 17.77
CA GLU A 201 6.29 -2.06 18.68
C GLU A 201 6.42 -1.50 20.11
N GLY A 202 5.29 -1.19 20.72
CA GLY A 202 5.18 -0.76 22.10
C GLY A 202 4.18 -1.60 22.91
N PRO A 203 4.05 -1.33 24.22
CA PRO A 203 2.93 -1.83 25.00
C PRO A 203 1.62 -1.19 24.51
N CYS A 204 0.52 -1.94 24.51
CA CYS A 204 -0.79 -1.41 24.15
C CYS A 204 -1.23 -0.30 25.13
N GLN A 205 -1.46 0.91 24.62
CA GLN A 205 -1.90 2.07 25.40
C GLN A 205 -3.35 2.49 25.09
N TYR A 206 -4.16 1.56 24.57
CA TYR A 206 -5.54 1.84 24.18
C TYR A 206 -6.37 2.46 25.33
N ASP A 207 -7.01 3.60 25.06
CA ASP A 207 -7.97 4.26 25.92
C ASP A 207 -9.33 4.34 25.21
N GLY A 208 -10.28 3.53 25.67
CA GLY A 208 -11.64 3.51 25.11
C GLY A 208 -12.41 4.83 25.20
N ARG A 209 -11.93 5.81 25.98
CA ARG A 209 -12.52 7.16 26.02
C ARG A 209 -12.10 8.03 24.83
N LEU A 210 -11.00 7.68 24.16
CA LEU A 210 -10.45 8.35 22.98
C LEU A 210 -10.84 7.64 21.67
N ALA A 211 -11.49 6.49 21.77
CA ALA A 211 -12.02 5.74 20.65
C ALA A 211 -13.05 6.54 19.85
N TYR A 212 -12.98 6.45 18.53
CA TYR A 212 -13.80 7.27 17.63
C TYR A 212 -14.61 6.45 16.62
N ALA A 213 -14.09 5.31 16.16
CA ALA A 213 -14.78 4.40 15.25
C ALA A 213 -14.76 2.95 15.77
N LYS A 214 -15.71 2.13 15.33
CA LYS A 214 -15.67 0.67 15.50
C LYS A 214 -16.05 -0.04 14.21
N VAL A 215 -15.65 -1.29 14.12
CA VAL A 215 -16.08 -2.20 13.07
C VAL A 215 -17.29 -3.00 13.57
N THR A 216 -18.33 -3.15 12.75
CA THR A 216 -19.52 -3.96 13.08
C THR A 216 -19.58 -5.28 12.31
N GLY A 217 -18.73 -5.42 11.30
CA GLY A 217 -18.68 -6.53 10.36
C GLY A 217 -17.71 -6.18 9.23
N TYR A 218 -17.46 -7.08 8.29
CA TYR A 218 -16.64 -6.78 7.12
C TYR A 218 -17.00 -7.72 5.97
N TYR A 219 -16.94 -7.22 4.75
CA TYR A 219 -17.04 -8.00 3.52
C TYR A 219 -15.68 -8.56 3.12
N THR A 220 -15.66 -9.70 2.43
CA THR A 220 -14.42 -10.33 1.94
C THR A 220 -14.51 -10.83 0.50
N VAL A 221 -13.38 -10.78 -0.21
CA VAL A 221 -13.16 -11.39 -1.53
C VAL A 221 -11.81 -12.13 -1.48
N HIS A 222 -11.87 -13.44 -1.33
CA HIS A 222 -10.70 -14.34 -1.28
C HIS A 222 -10.67 -15.32 -2.45
N SER A 223 -11.63 -15.20 -3.37
CA SER A 223 -11.82 -16.10 -4.52
C SER A 223 -10.76 -15.90 -5.60
N GLY A 224 -10.05 -14.77 -5.60
CA GLY A 224 -9.25 -14.32 -6.72
C GLY A 224 -10.07 -13.69 -7.86
N ASP A 225 -11.39 -13.53 -7.68
CA ASP A 225 -12.26 -12.95 -8.70
C ASP A 225 -12.17 -11.41 -8.68
N GLU A 226 -11.51 -10.85 -9.70
CA GLU A 226 -11.36 -9.41 -9.86
C GLU A 226 -12.70 -8.69 -10.12
N ILE A 227 -13.73 -9.39 -10.60
CA ILE A 227 -15.08 -8.84 -10.77
C ILE A 227 -15.74 -8.65 -9.41
N GLU A 228 -15.58 -9.62 -8.49
CA GLU A 228 -16.05 -9.49 -7.11
C GLU A 228 -15.36 -8.31 -6.41
N LEU A 229 -14.03 -8.18 -6.58
CA LEU A 229 -13.29 -7.03 -6.05
C LEU A 229 -13.76 -5.71 -6.67
N LYS A 230 -14.03 -5.65 -7.99
CA LYS A 230 -14.48 -4.42 -8.67
C LYS A 230 -15.82 -3.98 -8.12
N ASN A 231 -16.71 -4.95 -7.93
CA ASN A 231 -18.04 -4.70 -7.39
C ASN A 231 -17.95 -4.26 -5.93
N LEU A 232 -17.11 -4.90 -5.11
CA LEU A 232 -16.89 -4.50 -3.72
C LEU A 232 -16.35 -3.07 -3.64
N VAL A 233 -15.30 -2.73 -4.39
CA VAL A 233 -14.72 -1.37 -4.41
C VAL A 233 -15.72 -0.35 -4.94
N GLY A 234 -16.46 -0.69 -6.00
CA GLY A 234 -17.40 0.22 -6.66
C GLY A 234 -18.66 0.51 -5.85
N THR A 235 -19.07 -0.39 -4.96
CA THR A 235 -20.28 -0.24 -4.14
C THR A 235 -19.97 0.23 -2.73
N GLU A 236 -18.96 -0.38 -2.10
CA GLU A 236 -18.71 -0.16 -0.69
C GLU A 236 -17.71 0.94 -0.41
N GLY A 237 -16.62 1.05 -1.17
CA GLY A 237 -15.57 2.04 -0.92
C GLY A 237 -14.17 1.46 -1.11
N PRO A 238 -13.13 2.16 -0.62
CA PRO A 238 -11.77 1.63 -0.61
C PRO A 238 -11.69 0.26 0.10
N ALA A 239 -11.02 -0.70 -0.52
CA ALA A 239 -10.85 -2.07 -0.02
C ALA A 239 -9.41 -2.34 0.40
N ALA A 240 -9.23 -2.87 1.60
CA ALA A 240 -7.96 -3.41 2.05
C ALA A 240 -7.65 -4.67 1.23
N VAL A 241 -6.47 -4.75 0.62
CA VAL A 241 -6.04 -5.89 -0.19
C VAL A 241 -4.62 -6.29 0.17
N ALA A 242 -4.26 -7.55 -0.05
CA ALA A 242 -2.88 -7.99 -0.04
C ALA A 242 -2.44 -8.45 -1.44
N LEU A 243 -1.14 -8.28 -1.73
CA LEU A 243 -0.51 -8.66 -2.99
C LEU A 243 0.92 -9.16 -2.77
N ASP A 244 1.47 -9.80 -3.78
CA ASP A 244 2.89 -10.17 -3.84
C ASP A 244 3.72 -9.02 -4.44
N ALA A 245 4.52 -8.36 -3.60
CA ALA A 245 5.42 -7.29 -4.01
C ALA A 245 6.80 -7.86 -4.38
N ASP A 246 7.21 -7.70 -5.63
CA ASP A 246 8.53 -8.14 -6.10
C ASP A 246 9.54 -6.97 -6.21
N SER A 247 10.71 -7.24 -6.80
CA SER A 247 11.79 -6.25 -6.95
C SER A 247 11.42 -5.06 -7.84
N ASP A 248 10.59 -5.23 -8.87
CA ASP A 248 10.17 -4.13 -9.73
C ASP A 248 9.10 -3.29 -9.02
N PHE A 249 8.24 -3.94 -8.21
CA PHE A 249 7.30 -3.23 -7.33
C PHE A 249 8.04 -2.29 -6.37
N MET A 250 9.13 -2.75 -5.74
CA MET A 250 9.97 -1.91 -4.87
C MET A 250 10.45 -0.63 -5.57
N MET A 251 10.71 -0.68 -6.88
CA MET A 251 11.27 0.41 -7.69
C MET A 251 10.24 1.13 -8.58
N TYR A 252 8.96 0.80 -8.49
CA TYR A 252 7.92 1.38 -9.33
C TYR A 252 7.86 2.91 -9.21
N GLN A 253 7.69 3.57 -10.36
CA GLN A 253 7.53 5.03 -10.43
C GLN A 253 6.23 5.47 -11.09
N SER A 254 5.85 4.88 -12.23
CA SER A 254 4.64 5.30 -12.95
C SER A 254 4.18 4.29 -14.00
N GLY A 255 2.95 4.44 -14.49
CA GLY A 255 2.36 3.58 -15.52
C GLY A 255 1.58 2.40 -14.94
N ILE A 256 1.14 1.48 -15.79
CA ILE A 256 0.34 0.33 -15.34
C ILE A 256 1.30 -0.83 -15.06
N TYR A 257 1.48 -1.13 -13.78
CA TYR A 257 2.35 -2.18 -13.32
C TYR A 257 1.86 -3.57 -13.73
N GLN A 258 2.77 -4.40 -14.21
CA GLN A 258 2.55 -5.80 -14.55
C GLN A 258 3.78 -6.60 -14.15
N SER A 259 3.57 -7.79 -13.60
CA SER A 259 4.66 -8.70 -13.27
C SER A 259 4.43 -10.08 -13.89
N GLN A 260 5.52 -10.73 -14.25
CA GLN A 260 5.51 -12.14 -14.66
C GLN A 260 6.05 -13.06 -13.57
N THR A 261 6.57 -12.49 -12.49
CA THR A 261 7.30 -13.19 -11.42
C THR A 261 6.54 -13.23 -10.10
N CYS A 262 5.65 -12.26 -9.87
CA CYS A 262 4.80 -12.28 -8.70
C CYS A 262 3.84 -13.48 -8.76
N LEU A 263 3.54 -14.04 -7.60
CA LEU A 263 2.72 -15.23 -7.48
C LEU A 263 1.42 -14.85 -6.77
N PRO A 264 0.24 -15.12 -7.37
CA PRO A 264 -1.01 -14.77 -6.71
C PRO A 264 -1.13 -15.45 -5.36
N ASP A 265 -0.46 -16.60 -5.16
CA ASP A 265 -0.45 -17.44 -3.98
C ASP A 265 0.53 -17.02 -2.85
N ARG A 266 1.38 -16.01 -3.07
CA ARG A 266 2.40 -15.58 -2.09
C ARG A 266 2.23 -14.12 -1.71
N LEU A 267 1.17 -13.83 -0.95
CA LEU A 267 0.88 -12.47 -0.54
C LEU A 267 1.96 -11.99 0.45
N THR A 268 2.54 -10.83 0.20
CA THR A 268 3.68 -10.31 0.98
C THR A 268 3.49 -8.87 1.49
N HIS A 269 2.51 -8.15 0.97
CA HIS A 269 2.28 -6.74 1.28
C HIS A 269 0.80 -6.38 1.28
N ALA A 270 0.36 -5.63 2.28
CA ALA A 270 -1.01 -5.13 2.37
C ALA A 270 -1.08 -3.65 1.96
N VAL A 271 -2.04 -3.33 1.11
CA VAL A 271 -2.26 -2.01 0.49
C VAL A 271 -3.76 -1.73 0.41
N LEU A 272 -4.16 -0.58 -0.14
CA LEU A 272 -5.56 -0.19 -0.22
C LEU A 272 -5.97 0.07 -1.67
N ALA A 273 -6.88 -0.74 -2.22
CA ALA A 273 -7.50 -0.49 -3.52
C ALA A 273 -8.54 0.64 -3.38
N VAL A 274 -8.21 1.81 -3.91
CA VAL A 274 -9.03 3.04 -3.79
C VAL A 274 -9.84 3.34 -5.04
N GLY A 275 -9.73 2.52 -6.07
CA GLY A 275 -10.43 2.75 -7.33
C GLY A 275 -9.96 1.83 -8.44
N TYR A 276 -10.48 2.08 -9.62
CA TYR A 276 -10.14 1.37 -10.85
C TYR A 276 -10.54 2.18 -12.07
N GLY A 277 -9.93 1.86 -13.20
CA GLY A 277 -10.27 2.43 -14.49
C GLY A 277 -9.68 1.62 -15.63
N SER A 278 -9.63 2.24 -16.81
CA SER A 278 -9.01 1.69 -18.00
C SER A 278 -8.28 2.82 -18.73
N GLN A 279 -7.10 2.53 -19.28
CA GLN A 279 -6.33 3.45 -20.11
C GLN A 279 -5.77 2.67 -21.29
N ASP A 280 -6.00 3.19 -22.51
CA ASP A 280 -5.47 2.63 -23.76
C ASP A 280 -5.72 1.12 -23.91
N GLY A 281 -6.95 0.69 -23.55
CA GLY A 281 -7.36 -0.72 -23.59
C GLY A 281 -6.80 -1.61 -22.48
N THR A 282 -6.08 -1.04 -21.50
CA THR A 282 -5.56 -1.75 -20.33
C THR A 282 -6.31 -1.33 -19.08
N ASP A 283 -6.97 -2.31 -18.46
CA ASP A 283 -7.66 -2.17 -17.18
C ASP A 283 -6.64 -2.06 -16.03
N TYR A 284 -6.92 -1.18 -15.06
CA TYR A 284 -6.09 -1.04 -13.87
C TYR A 284 -6.91 -0.83 -12.59
N TRP A 285 -6.30 -1.22 -11.47
CA TRP A 285 -6.61 -0.81 -10.11
C TRP A 285 -5.84 0.46 -9.76
N ILE A 286 -6.43 1.33 -8.96
CA ILE A 286 -5.73 2.44 -8.30
C ILE A 286 -5.48 1.99 -6.86
N VAL A 287 -4.22 1.89 -6.47
CA VAL A 287 -3.82 1.31 -5.19
C VAL A 287 -2.97 2.31 -4.42
N LYS A 288 -3.38 2.60 -3.18
CA LYS A 288 -2.64 3.42 -2.23
C LYS A 288 -1.65 2.55 -1.47
N ASN A 289 -0.39 2.98 -1.42
CA ASN A 289 0.67 2.31 -0.66
C ASN A 289 0.95 3.05 0.67
N SER A 290 1.78 2.45 1.52
CA SER A 290 2.19 2.96 2.84
C SER A 290 3.70 3.26 2.90
N TRP A 291 4.32 3.62 1.78
CA TRP A 291 5.76 3.92 1.68
C TRP A 291 6.05 5.40 1.47
N GLY A 292 5.11 6.28 1.81
CA GLY A 292 5.22 7.72 1.59
C GLY A 292 5.06 8.12 0.11
N THR A 293 4.95 9.43 -0.12
CA THR A 293 4.68 10.01 -1.45
C THR A 293 5.89 9.96 -2.40
N TRP A 294 7.07 9.63 -1.89
CA TRP A 294 8.30 9.50 -2.68
C TRP A 294 8.35 8.23 -3.53
N TRP A 295 7.45 7.28 -3.28
CA TRP A 295 7.34 6.03 -4.00
C TRP A 295 6.16 6.09 -4.99
N GLY A 296 6.34 5.54 -6.19
CA GLY A 296 5.26 5.46 -7.18
C GLY A 296 4.71 6.81 -7.64
N GLU A 297 3.43 6.80 -7.99
CA GLU A 297 2.65 7.96 -8.44
C GLU A 297 2.10 8.70 -7.21
N ASP A 298 2.95 9.53 -6.57
CA ASP A 298 2.64 10.24 -5.33
C ASP A 298 2.17 9.31 -4.19
N GLY A 299 2.79 8.12 -4.08
CA GLY A 299 2.45 7.09 -3.10
C GLY A 299 1.40 6.08 -3.58
N TYR A 300 0.95 6.19 -4.82
CA TYR A 300 0.02 5.27 -5.46
C TYR A 300 0.70 4.42 -6.53
N ILE A 301 0.02 3.35 -6.93
CA ILE A 301 0.38 2.53 -8.07
C ILE A 301 -0.88 2.21 -8.86
N ARG A 302 -0.76 2.27 -10.18
CA ARG A 302 -1.75 1.67 -11.08
C ARG A 302 -1.33 0.24 -11.39
N PHE A 303 -2.17 -0.70 -11.01
CA PHE A 303 -1.87 -2.13 -11.05
C PHE A 303 -2.74 -2.81 -12.09
N ALA A 304 -2.20 -3.65 -12.97
CA ALA A 304 -3.01 -4.27 -14.01
C ALA A 304 -4.19 -5.06 -13.41
N ARG A 305 -5.38 -4.81 -13.96
CA ARG A 305 -6.65 -5.44 -13.59
C ARG A 305 -7.12 -6.34 -14.72
N ASN A 306 -7.91 -7.35 -14.40
CA ASN A 306 -8.44 -8.35 -15.33
C ASN A 306 -7.32 -9.09 -16.09
N ARG A 307 -6.21 -9.36 -15.40
CA ARG A 307 -5.02 -10.05 -15.94
C ARG A 307 -4.61 -11.22 -15.06
N GLY A 308 -5.58 -12.08 -14.75
CA GLY A 308 -5.36 -13.31 -14.01
C GLY A 308 -5.06 -13.10 -12.53
N ASN A 309 -5.76 -12.15 -11.88
CA ASN A 309 -5.53 -11.82 -10.47
C ASN A 309 -4.05 -11.50 -10.21
N MET A 310 -3.53 -10.55 -10.99
CA MET A 310 -2.12 -10.15 -10.98
C MET A 310 -1.64 -9.98 -9.53
N CYS A 311 -0.56 -10.68 -9.18
CA CYS A 311 0.05 -10.69 -7.85
C CYS A 311 -0.92 -10.95 -6.67
N GLY A 312 -2.10 -11.50 -6.95
CA GLY A 312 -3.05 -11.91 -5.94
C GLY A 312 -3.90 -10.81 -5.34
N ILE A 313 -4.05 -9.66 -6.00
CA ILE A 313 -4.79 -8.50 -5.47
C ILE A 313 -6.24 -8.81 -5.02
N ALA A 314 -6.90 -9.79 -5.62
CA ALA A 314 -8.24 -10.27 -5.25
C ALA A 314 -8.22 -11.57 -4.42
N SER A 315 -7.06 -11.97 -3.90
CA SER A 315 -6.89 -13.19 -3.09
C SER A 315 -7.13 -12.97 -1.60
N LEU A 316 -6.97 -11.74 -1.10
CA LEU A 316 -7.22 -11.37 0.29
C LEU A 316 -7.67 -9.91 0.35
N ALA A 317 -8.90 -9.67 -0.09
CA ALA A 317 -9.50 -8.35 -0.09
C ALA A 317 -10.66 -8.25 0.92
N SER A 318 -10.82 -7.10 1.55
CA SER A 318 -11.87 -6.87 2.54
C SER A 318 -12.25 -5.39 2.68
N VAL A 319 -13.50 -5.14 3.05
CA VAL A 319 -14.02 -3.81 3.39
C VAL A 319 -14.75 -3.89 4.73
N PRO A 320 -14.36 -3.11 5.76
CA PRO A 320 -15.05 -3.10 7.03
C PRO A 320 -16.40 -2.36 6.94
N MET A 321 -17.36 -2.76 7.74
CA MET A 321 -18.54 -1.96 8.05
C MET A 321 -18.21 -1.13 9.28
N VAL A 322 -18.28 0.19 9.17
CA VAL A 322 -17.80 1.10 10.22
C VAL A 322 -18.95 1.95 10.77
N ALA A 323 -18.99 2.10 12.09
CA ALA A 323 -19.89 3.00 12.81
C ALA A 323 -19.09 3.83 13.82
N ARG A 324 -19.66 4.94 14.29
CA ARG A 324 -19.11 5.67 15.44
C ARG A 324 -19.00 4.77 16.68
N PHE A 325 -17.89 4.90 17.41
CA PHE A 325 -17.74 4.24 18.71
C PHE A 325 -18.63 4.97 19.74
N PRO A 326 -19.45 4.24 20.53
CA PRO A 326 -20.46 4.83 21.41
C PRO A 326 -19.91 5.54 22.64
#